data_AF-A0A7C3A2E7-F1
#
_entry.id   AF-A0A7C3A2E7-F1
#
_cell.length_a   1.000
_cell.length_b   1.000
_cell.length_c   1.000
_cell.angle_alpha   90.00
_cell.angle_beta   90.00
_cell.angle_gamma   90.00
#
_symmetry.space_group_name_H-M   'P 1'
#
loop_
_entity.id
_entity.type
_entity.pdbx_description
1 polymer ?
#
loop_
_entity_poly.entity_id
_entity_poly.type
_entity_poly.pdbx_seq_one_letter_code
_entity_poly.pdbx_strand_id
1 'polypeptide(L)'
;EEVIFYENSSIMHDEILAHRLGLIPLKTDLKTYNFVSECTCKGKGCAKCTAILTLDVEGPGTVYSRDLKSNDPKIVPVYDTIPIVKLIENQRIRLEAKAQLGVGKEHMKWQAGLASYEIVDNSFNFFVESYGQIPVDELIEKAFDVFIEQINEIKDMLKIKN
;
A
#
# COMPACT_ATOMS: atom_id res chain seq x y z
N GLU A 1 3.29 -3.75 5.62
CA GLU A 1 4.01 -3.22 6.80
C GLU A 1 4.96 -4.27 7.35
N GLU A 2 4.43 -5.43 7.72
CA GLU A 2 5.20 -6.54 8.28
C GLU A 2 5.07 -7.77 7.35
N VAL A 3 6.15 -8.55 7.23
CA VAL A 3 6.16 -9.83 6.51
C VAL A 3 6.80 -10.87 7.42
N ILE A 4 6.09 -11.97 7.67
CA ILE A 4 6.51 -13.09 8.49
C ILE A 4 6.78 -14.26 7.55
N PHE A 5 8.04 -14.68 7.47
CA PHE A 5 8.44 -15.87 6.73
C PHE A 5 8.40 -17.08 7.66
N TYR A 6 7.62 -18.09 7.28
CA TYR A 6 7.62 -19.40 7.93
C TYR A 6 8.62 -20.35 7.25
N GLU A 7 8.77 -20.21 5.94
CA GLU A 7 9.70 -20.98 5.12
C GLU A 7 10.13 -20.15 3.92
N ASN A 8 11.44 -20.08 3.66
CA ASN A 8 11.99 -19.55 2.43
C ASN A 8 13.24 -20.34 2.05
N SER A 9 13.09 -21.29 1.13
CA SER A 9 14.22 -22.02 0.53
C SER A 9 14.60 -21.47 -0.86
N SER A 10 14.05 -20.32 -1.25
CA SER A 10 14.40 -19.64 -2.49
C SER A 10 15.82 -19.08 -2.47
N ILE A 11 16.31 -18.67 -3.64
CA ILE A 11 17.63 -18.01 -3.74
C ILE A 11 17.62 -16.55 -3.23
N MET A 12 16.44 -15.98 -3.01
CA MET A 12 16.27 -14.58 -2.62
C MET A 12 16.07 -14.49 -1.11
N HIS A 13 16.92 -13.70 -0.46
CA HIS A 13 16.83 -13.46 0.99
C HIS A 13 15.51 -12.77 1.38
N ASP A 14 15.07 -13.03 2.61
CA ASP A 14 13.81 -12.57 3.18
C ASP A 14 13.62 -11.05 3.03
N GLU A 15 14.67 -10.26 3.28
CA GLU A 15 14.60 -8.79 3.21
C GLU A 15 14.34 -8.30 1.79
N ILE A 16 14.92 -8.97 0.80
CA ILE A 16 14.73 -8.62 -0.61
C ILE A 16 13.33 -9.03 -1.07
N LEU A 17 12.84 -10.21 -0.65
CA LEU A 17 11.45 -10.62 -0.91
C LEU A 17 10.46 -9.67 -0.24
N ALA A 18 10.66 -9.33 1.03
CA ALA A 18 9.81 -8.41 1.77
C ALA A 18 9.80 -7.02 1.12
N HIS A 19 10.96 -6.53 0.66
CA HIS A 19 11.06 -5.27 -0.07
C HIS A 19 10.26 -5.30 -1.38
N ARG A 20 10.37 -6.38 -2.16
CA ARG A 20 9.58 -6.56 -3.39
C ARG A 20 8.08 -6.61 -3.11
N LEU A 21 7.66 -7.39 -2.11
CA LEU A 21 6.27 -7.48 -1.67
C LEU A 21 5.73 -6.12 -1.22
N GLY A 22 6.55 -5.35 -0.51
CA GLY A 22 6.18 -4.01 -0.05
C GLY A 22 5.90 -3.03 -1.18
N LEU A 23 6.44 -3.25 -2.38
CA LEU A 23 6.24 -2.39 -3.55
C LEU A 23 5.13 -2.88 -4.50
N ILE A 24 4.47 -4.01 -4.19
CA ILE A 24 3.32 -4.47 -4.98
C ILE A 24 2.12 -3.57 -4.65
N PRO A 25 1.56 -2.82 -5.61
CA PRO A 25 0.39 -2.00 -5.37
C PRO A 25 -0.82 -2.89 -5.07
N LEU A 26 -1.53 -2.60 -3.99
CA LEU A 26 -2.77 -3.26 -3.61
C LEU A 26 -3.96 -2.33 -3.87
N LYS A 27 -5.07 -2.90 -4.35
CA LYS A 27 -6.36 -2.20 -4.40
C LYS A 27 -6.74 -1.79 -2.99
N THR A 28 -7.16 -0.54 -2.83
CA THR A 28 -7.40 0.07 -1.52
C THR A 28 -8.86 0.49 -1.39
N ASP A 29 -9.54 0.01 -0.34
CA ASP A 29 -10.89 0.45 0.04
C ASP A 29 -10.79 1.43 1.22
N LEU A 30 -10.69 2.72 0.91
CA LEU A 30 -10.58 3.80 1.91
C LEU A 30 -11.84 4.03 2.74
N LYS A 31 -12.98 3.43 2.35
CA LYS A 31 -14.25 3.58 3.08
C LYS A 31 -14.35 2.57 4.22
N THR A 32 -13.78 1.38 4.02
CA THR A 32 -13.84 0.29 5.00
C THR A 32 -12.63 0.30 5.94
N TYR A 33 -11.46 0.69 5.43
CA TYR A 33 -10.22 0.70 6.19
C TYR A 33 -9.93 2.05 6.82
N ASN A 34 -9.50 2.03 8.08
CA ASN A 34 -8.99 3.19 8.81
C ASN A 34 -7.48 3.08 9.03
N PHE A 35 -6.82 4.22 9.20
CA PHE A 35 -5.43 4.24 9.67
C PHE A 35 -5.32 3.53 11.03
N VAL A 36 -4.18 2.87 11.26
CA VAL A 36 -3.95 2.14 12.51
C VAL A 36 -3.92 3.08 13.72
N SER A 37 -3.44 4.31 13.54
CA SER A 37 -3.44 5.41 14.52
C SER A 37 -4.85 5.81 14.98
N GLU A 38 -5.82 5.77 14.08
CA GLU A 38 -7.21 6.18 14.31
C GLU A 38 -8.12 5.02 14.72
N CYS A 39 -7.61 3.80 14.66
CA CYS A 39 -8.39 2.61 14.91
C CYS A 39 -8.57 2.33 16.41
N THR A 40 -9.77 1.92 16.80
CA THR A 40 -10.12 1.55 18.20
C THR A 40 -9.36 0.34 18.73
N CYS A 41 -8.68 -0.43 17.87
CA CYS A 41 -7.94 -1.63 18.24
C CYS A 41 -6.58 -1.37 18.92
N LYS A 42 -6.20 -0.10 19.15
CA LYS A 42 -4.96 0.32 19.83
C LYS A 42 -3.70 -0.31 19.22
N GLY A 43 -3.63 -0.34 17.88
CA GLY A 43 -2.45 -0.85 17.16
C GLY A 43 -2.31 -2.37 17.10
N LYS A 44 -3.21 -3.16 17.70
CA LYS A 44 -3.15 -4.64 17.60
C LYS A 44 -3.33 -5.13 16.15
N GLY A 45 -4.06 -4.38 15.34
CA GLY A 45 -4.53 -4.79 14.03
C GLY A 45 -5.87 -5.51 14.15
N CYS A 46 -6.82 -5.12 13.32
CA CYS A 46 -8.14 -5.74 13.20
C CYS A 46 -8.59 -5.68 11.74
N ALA A 47 -9.72 -6.33 11.43
CA ALA A 47 -10.26 -6.36 10.07
C ALA A 47 -10.53 -4.96 9.46
N LYS A 48 -10.63 -3.91 10.27
CA LYS A 48 -10.86 -2.52 9.80
C LYS A 48 -9.58 -1.70 9.58
N CYS A 49 -8.40 -2.19 9.92
CA CYS A 49 -7.16 -1.42 9.75
C CYS A 49 -6.00 -2.23 9.18
N THR A 50 -6.15 -3.55 9.09
CA THR A 50 -5.12 -4.45 8.57
C THR A 50 -5.73 -5.50 7.66
N ALA A 51 -5.11 -5.72 6.50
CA ALA A 51 -5.39 -6.85 5.63
C ALA A 51 -4.22 -7.85 5.70
N ILE A 52 -4.52 -9.14 5.58
CA ILE A 52 -3.54 -10.22 5.66
C ILE A 52 -3.47 -10.91 4.30
N LEU A 53 -2.28 -10.92 3.71
CA LEU A 53 -1.97 -11.65 2.49
C LEU A 53 -1.07 -12.84 2.82
N THR A 54 -1.34 -13.98 2.20
CA THR A 54 -0.58 -15.22 2.42
C THR A 54 -0.02 -15.72 1.09
N LEU A 55 1.16 -16.33 1.14
CA LEU A 55 1.78 -16.99 0.00
C LEU A 55 2.31 -18.34 0.46
N ASP A 56 1.89 -19.40 -0.20
CA ASP A 56 2.34 -20.78 0.04
C ASP A 56 2.47 -21.45 -1.33
N VAL A 57 3.69 -21.47 -1.85
CA VAL A 57 4.02 -21.87 -3.22
C VAL A 57 5.30 -22.69 -3.26
N GLU A 58 5.33 -23.69 -4.14
CA GLU A 58 6.47 -24.57 -4.38
C GLU A 58 6.84 -24.54 -5.87
N GLY A 59 8.14 -24.57 -6.16
CA GLY A 59 8.68 -24.58 -7.51
C GLY A 59 8.60 -25.95 -8.19
N PRO A 60 8.94 -26.03 -9.48
CA PRO A 60 9.55 -24.97 -10.29
C PRO A 60 8.52 -23.99 -10.88
N GLY A 61 8.88 -22.72 -11.00
CA GLY A 61 8.02 -21.71 -11.62
C GLY A 61 8.37 -20.27 -11.26
N THR A 62 7.71 -19.32 -11.92
CA THR A 62 7.73 -17.91 -11.50
C THR A 62 6.51 -17.64 -10.64
N VAL A 63 6.74 -17.16 -9.43
CA VAL A 63 5.71 -16.68 -8.52
C VAL A 63 5.35 -15.27 -8.93
N TYR A 64 4.06 -15.00 -9.09
CA TYR A 64 3.49 -13.72 -9.48
C TYR A 64 2.62 -13.14 -8.38
N SER A 65 2.27 -11.86 -8.49
CA SER A 65 1.37 -11.18 -7.57
C SER A 65 0.02 -11.89 -7.41
N ARG A 66 -0.54 -12.50 -8.46
CA ARG A 66 -1.77 -13.30 -8.36
C ARG A 66 -1.71 -14.47 -7.38
N ASP A 67 -0.52 -14.93 -7.02
CA ASP A 67 -0.34 -16.06 -6.11
C ASP A 67 -0.49 -15.62 -4.63
N LEU A 68 -0.52 -14.30 -4.36
CA LEU A 68 -0.85 -13.74 -3.05
C LEU A 68 -2.35 -13.88 -2.76
N LYS A 69 -2.68 -14.63 -1.71
CA LYS A 69 -4.06 -14.84 -1.27
C LYS A 69 -4.39 -13.88 -0.14
N SER A 70 -5.33 -12.99 -0.38
CA SER A 70 -5.82 -12.05 0.64
C SER A 70 -6.97 -12.63 1.45
N ASN A 71 -7.03 -12.27 2.73
CA ASN A 71 -8.19 -12.54 3.58
C ASN A 71 -9.37 -11.60 3.30
N ASP A 72 -9.13 -10.47 2.61
CA ASP A 72 -10.16 -9.56 2.11
C ASP A 72 -10.13 -9.55 0.57
N PRO A 73 -11.21 -10.01 -0.11
CA PRO A 73 -11.24 -10.07 -1.57
C PRO A 73 -11.17 -8.70 -2.25
N LYS A 74 -11.38 -7.59 -1.53
CA LYS A 74 -11.21 -6.23 -2.06
C LYS A 74 -9.75 -5.78 -2.04
N ILE A 75 -8.94 -6.33 -1.14
CA ILE A 75 -7.54 -5.95 -0.95
C ILE A 75 -6.64 -6.98 -1.64
N VAL A 76 -6.52 -6.84 -2.94
CA VAL A 76 -5.75 -7.72 -3.82
C VAL A 76 -4.76 -6.89 -4.64
N PRO A 77 -3.69 -7.49 -5.20
CA PRO A 77 -2.80 -6.78 -6.12
C PRO A 77 -3.57 -6.09 -7.24
N VAL A 78 -3.11 -4.89 -7.63
CA VAL A 78 -3.70 -4.15 -8.76
C VAL A 78 -3.48 -4.92 -10.07
N TYR A 79 -2.28 -5.49 -10.23
CA TYR A 79 -1.89 -6.27 -11.39
C TYR A 79 -1.51 -7.68 -10.96
N ASP A 80 -1.98 -8.68 -11.70
CA ASP A 80 -1.82 -10.11 -11.41
C ASP A 80 -0.53 -10.73 -11.97
N THR A 81 0.23 -9.93 -12.71
CA THR A 81 1.40 -10.37 -13.51
C THR A 81 2.72 -9.80 -13.01
N ILE A 82 2.76 -9.19 -11.82
CA ILE A 82 4.00 -8.66 -11.26
C ILE A 82 4.85 -9.85 -10.78
N PRO A 83 6.05 -10.08 -11.34
CA PRO A 83 6.88 -11.19 -10.91
C PRO A 83 7.45 -10.93 -9.52
N ILE A 84 7.28 -11.86 -8.60
CA ILE A 84 7.83 -11.78 -7.23
C ILE A 84 9.20 -12.44 -7.21
N VAL A 85 9.28 -13.72 -7.56
CA VAL A 85 10.52 -14.51 -7.50
C VAL A 85 10.40 -15.74 -8.41
N LYS A 86 11.54 -16.25 -8.90
CA LYS A 86 11.60 -17.52 -9.63
C LYS A 86 12.11 -18.61 -8.69
N LEU A 87 11.38 -19.70 -8.62
CA LEU A 87 11.71 -20.90 -7.84
C LEU A 87 12.19 -22.00 -8.79
N ILE A 88 13.27 -22.67 -8.41
CA ILE A 88 13.67 -23.94 -9.04
C ILE A 88 12.94 -25.12 -8.35
N GLU A 89 13.15 -26.34 -8.84
CA GLU A 89 12.55 -27.55 -8.26
C GLU A 89 12.83 -27.67 -6.76
N ASN A 90 11.81 -28.07 -5.99
CA ASN A 90 11.84 -28.27 -4.53
C ASN A 90 12.12 -27.00 -3.69
N GLN A 91 12.16 -25.80 -4.28
CA GLN A 91 12.14 -24.56 -3.51
C GLN A 91 10.72 -24.19 -3.12
N ARG A 92 10.54 -23.70 -1.90
CA ARG A 92 9.24 -23.34 -1.33
C ARG A 92 9.33 -21.99 -0.63
N ILE A 93 8.25 -21.23 -0.72
CA ILE A 93 8.04 -20.02 0.06
C ILE A 93 6.71 -20.14 0.78
N ARG A 94 6.74 -19.92 2.09
CA ARG A 94 5.58 -19.80 2.96
C ARG A 94 5.70 -18.55 3.81
N LEU A 95 4.81 -17.59 3.60
CA LEU A 95 4.81 -16.33 4.34
C LEU A 95 3.41 -15.76 4.57
N GLU A 96 3.33 -14.86 5.52
CA GLU A 96 2.18 -13.98 5.79
C GLU A 96 2.65 -12.51 5.76
N ALA A 97 1.88 -11.64 5.10
CA ALA A 97 2.16 -10.22 4.99
C ALA A 97 0.97 -9.40 5.50
N LYS A 98 1.25 -8.47 6.42
CA LYS A 98 0.26 -7.57 7.01
C LYS A 98 0.30 -6.22 6.30
N ALA A 99 -0.75 -5.91 5.55
CA ALA A 99 -0.94 -4.64 4.86
C ALA A 99 -1.72 -3.65 5.73
N GLN A 100 -1.36 -2.36 5.63
CA GLN A 100 -1.95 -1.24 6.39
C GLN A 100 -2.00 -0.01 5.50
N LEU A 101 -2.96 0.88 5.77
CA LEU A 101 -2.98 2.22 5.19
C LEU A 101 -1.78 3.02 5.71
N GLY A 102 -1.24 3.87 4.83
CA GLY A 102 -0.14 4.78 5.13
C GLY A 102 -0.09 5.86 4.05
N VAL A 103 0.79 6.83 4.23
CA VAL A 103 0.92 7.97 3.30
C VAL A 103 2.28 7.98 2.63
N GLY A 104 2.35 8.41 1.37
CA GLY A 104 3.59 8.46 0.59
C GLY A 104 4.72 9.27 1.24
N LYS A 105 4.38 10.23 2.11
CA LYS A 105 5.34 11.01 2.91
C LYS A 105 6.12 10.14 3.91
N GLU A 106 5.52 9.07 4.43
CA GLU A 106 6.16 8.14 5.37
C GLU A 106 7.06 7.14 4.65
N HIS A 107 6.60 6.62 3.51
CA HIS A 107 7.38 5.69 2.69
C HIS A 107 6.86 5.64 1.25
N MET A 108 7.78 5.48 0.29
CA MET A 108 7.49 5.40 -1.15
C MET A 108 6.45 4.33 -1.51
N LYS A 109 6.38 3.23 -0.76
CA LYS A 109 5.39 2.15 -0.94
C LYS A 109 3.93 2.60 -0.84
N TRP A 110 3.67 3.71 -0.15
CA TRP A 110 2.34 4.30 0.01
C TRP A 110 2.08 5.46 -0.95
N GLN A 111 2.97 5.71 -1.91
CA GLN A 111 2.68 6.66 -2.98
C GLN A 111 1.58 6.08 -3.89
N ALA A 112 0.45 6.79 -3.99
CA ALA A 112 -0.73 6.33 -4.73
C ALA A 112 -0.72 6.73 -6.22
N GLY A 113 0.17 7.63 -6.64
CA GLY A 113 0.24 8.10 -8.02
C GLY A 113 1.34 9.11 -8.28
N LEU A 114 1.35 9.66 -9.48
CA LEU A 114 2.21 10.73 -9.96
C LEU A 114 1.36 11.97 -10.22
N ALA A 115 1.92 13.14 -9.93
CA ALA A 115 1.33 14.41 -10.28
C ALA A 115 2.40 15.34 -10.86
N SER A 116 2.07 16.01 -11.95
CA SER A 116 2.87 17.07 -12.56
C SER A 116 1.97 18.24 -12.94
N TYR A 117 2.57 19.38 -13.24
CA TYR A 117 1.83 20.54 -13.70
C TYR A 117 2.65 21.35 -14.70
N GLU A 118 1.95 22.12 -15.52
CA GLU A 118 2.51 23.19 -16.35
C GLU A 118 1.77 24.51 -16.09
N ILE A 119 2.44 25.61 -16.40
CA ILE A 119 1.88 26.97 -16.24
C ILE A 119 1.55 27.49 -17.62
N VAL A 120 0.27 27.78 -17.86
CA VAL A 120 -0.25 28.31 -19.13
C VAL A 120 -1.12 29.52 -18.81
N ASP A 121 -0.81 30.68 -19.40
CA ASP A 121 -1.60 31.92 -19.25
C ASP A 121 -2.01 32.26 -17.80
N ASN A 122 -1.04 32.26 -16.88
CA ASN A 122 -1.25 32.51 -15.45
C ASN A 122 -2.21 31.51 -14.77
N SER A 123 -2.39 30.34 -15.37
CA SER A 123 -3.16 29.21 -14.84
C SER A 123 -2.27 27.96 -14.70
N PHE A 124 -2.70 27.01 -13.88
CA PHE A 124 -2.02 25.72 -13.71
C PHE A 124 -2.83 24.61 -14.39
N ASN A 125 -2.20 23.88 -15.29
CA ASN A 125 -2.73 22.62 -15.81
C ASN A 125 -2.07 21.47 -15.06
N PHE A 126 -2.87 20.66 -14.36
CA PHE A 126 -2.38 19.50 -13.60
C PHE A 126 -2.57 18.21 -14.39
N PHE A 127 -1.58 17.33 -14.33
CA PHE A 127 -1.65 15.96 -14.83
C PHE A 127 -1.47 15.02 -13.64
N VAL A 128 -2.47 14.20 -13.38
CA VAL A 128 -2.47 13.25 -12.25
C VAL A 128 -2.73 11.85 -12.79
N GLU A 129 -1.88 10.91 -12.41
CA GLU A 129 -1.99 9.50 -12.78
C GLU A 129 -1.91 8.63 -11.52
N SER A 130 -2.89 7.76 -11.32
CA SER A 130 -2.88 6.77 -10.24
C SER A 130 -2.10 5.53 -10.66
N TYR A 131 -1.40 4.87 -9.74
CA TYR A 131 -0.82 3.55 -10.01
C TYR A 131 -1.85 2.40 -9.97
N GLY A 132 -3.13 2.72 -9.73
CA GLY A 132 -4.27 1.80 -9.80
C GLY A 132 -4.76 1.29 -8.44
N GLN A 133 -4.12 1.68 -7.33
CA GLN A 133 -4.60 1.32 -5.99
C GLN A 133 -5.95 1.96 -5.66
N ILE A 134 -6.14 3.21 -6.12
CA ILE A 134 -7.30 4.07 -5.87
C ILE A 134 -7.63 4.81 -7.18
N PRO A 135 -8.91 5.01 -7.54
CA PRO A 135 -9.29 5.85 -8.69
C PRO A 135 -8.74 7.28 -8.57
N VAL A 136 -8.46 7.93 -9.71
CA VAL A 136 -7.86 9.29 -9.72
C VAL A 136 -8.74 10.31 -9.02
N ASP A 137 -10.06 10.27 -9.23
CA ASP A 137 -10.99 11.20 -8.59
C ASP A 137 -10.94 11.08 -7.06
N GLU A 138 -10.98 9.86 -6.54
CA GLU A 138 -10.90 9.58 -5.10
C GLU A 138 -9.52 9.94 -4.52
N LEU A 139 -8.43 9.74 -5.29
CA LEU A 139 -7.09 10.17 -4.90
C LEU A 139 -7.01 11.70 -4.74
N ILE A 140 -7.60 12.45 -5.68
CA ILE A 140 -7.61 13.92 -5.65
C ILE A 140 -8.47 14.42 -4.49
N GLU A 141 -9.68 13.87 -4.32
CA GLU A 141 -10.56 14.20 -3.19
C GLU A 141 -9.83 14.00 -1.86
N LYS A 142 -9.16 12.86 -1.67
CA LYS A 142 -8.40 12.57 -0.45
C LYS A 142 -7.20 13.48 -0.26
N ALA A 143 -6.53 13.90 -1.33
CA ALA A 143 -5.46 14.87 -1.23
C ALA A 143 -5.96 16.24 -0.71
N PHE A 144 -7.14 16.67 -1.16
CA PHE A 144 -7.76 17.90 -0.65
C PHE A 144 -8.23 17.76 0.80
N ASP A 145 -8.80 16.62 1.19
CA ASP A 145 -9.17 16.35 2.59
C ASP A 145 -7.96 16.53 3.51
N VAL A 146 -6.84 15.87 3.19
CA VAL A 146 -5.58 15.96 3.96
C VAL A 146 -5.05 17.40 4.00
N PHE A 147 -5.15 18.14 2.89
CA PHE A 147 -4.70 19.54 2.84
C PHE A 147 -5.56 20.45 3.74
N ILE A 148 -6.88 20.25 3.73
CA ILE A 148 -7.81 21.00 4.58
C ILE A 148 -7.55 20.69 6.06
N GLU A 149 -7.32 19.42 6.41
CA GLU A 149 -6.96 19.00 7.77
C GLU A 149 -5.70 19.71 8.25
N GLN A 150 -4.64 19.72 7.45
CA GLN A 150 -3.39 20.43 7.77
C GLN A 150 -3.59 21.93 7.98
N ILE A 151 -4.43 22.57 7.15
CA ILE A 151 -4.78 23.99 7.33
C ILE A 151 -5.49 24.21 8.67
N ASN A 152 -6.41 23.31 9.05
CA ASN A 152 -7.16 23.43 10.29
C ASN A 152 -6.25 23.23 11.51
N GLU A 153 -5.33 22.26 11.47
CA GLU A 153 -4.31 22.08 12.51
C GLU A 153 -3.49 23.37 12.71
N ILE A 154 -3.02 23.99 11.63
CA ILE A 154 -2.28 25.26 11.69
C ILE A 154 -3.14 26.36 12.31
N LYS A 155 -4.41 26.48 11.90
CA LYS A 155 -5.34 27.49 12.46
C LYS A 155 -5.52 27.31 13.97
N ASP A 156 -5.64 26.07 14.44
CA ASP A 156 -5.85 25.79 15.85
C ASP A 156 -4.58 26.04 16.68
N MET A 157 -3.39 25.79 16.12
CA MET A 157 -2.12 26.22 16.71
C MET A 157 -2.02 27.74 16.83
N LEU A 158 -2.50 28.47 15.82
CA LEU A 158 -2.48 29.95 15.81
C LEU A 158 -3.50 30.56 16.79
N LYS A 159 -4.59 29.87 17.10
CA LYS A 159 -5.63 30.33 18.05
C LYS A 159 -5.17 30.30 19.52
N ILE A 160 -3.92 29.92 19.81
CA ILE A 160 -3.32 30.00 21.15
C ILE A 160 -2.22 31.06 21.16
N LYS A 161 -2.64 32.32 21.39
CA LYS A 161 -1.93 33.35 22.17
C LYS A 161 -2.87 34.56 22.34
N ASN A 162 -3.79 34.45 23.28
CA ASN A 162 -4.34 35.56 24.05
C ASN A 162 -4.33 35.13 25.52
#